data_AF-A0A8K0C4G4-F1
#
_entry.id   AF-A0A8K0C4G4-F1
#
_cell.length_a   1.000
_cell.length_b   1.000
_cell.length_c   1.000
_cell.angle_alpha   90.00
_cell.angle_beta   90.00
_cell.angle_gamma   90.00
#
_symmetry.space_group_name_H-M   'P 1'
#
loop_
_entity.id
_entity.type
_entity.pdbx_description
1 polymer ?
#
loop_
_entity_poly.entity_id
_entity_poly.type
_entity_poly.pdbx_seq_one_letter_code
_entity_poly.pdbx_strand_id
1 'polypeptide(L)'
;MPKKPKLTPEEKKALKAQKAAERKRLAELKRRQLRHDYLSREIQYGELTVKRHEKKWKEMLVKISLPRMRADLQFAWHNFERIIDSKDFTISLLMDEIKAAEEQYMMNLRCHSENIDSLIIRFRDRLIELKQDSEAQIEAMRASAEDEIEEIKETAAESDEYLKTMLFGLEMAKKEQEKRVRGDYLSKIDEETTKYSDIIQNLRAGLERTFTKLWDDIKNFLKNYTTQTEERRKAYIMLSQQDTNLQKICSQQQIKLQDMQESIKKLKQQYASLQETEEQKIADLIQERQYFADAFWTLRTRLVADRALDASNLQILTVESNEATAFLKQIKKKGERLLELAAVCRKLETQEEKILPFPLRSSDGIKVAHSDIKIDEYKNTSNLYLFWDRVAQADAVRHSINEEREFLRRENKILKMKIHSYCQCLECPIEETRSNKPNTPGKNINVVDGYQFQRSHNKH
;
A
#
# COMPACT_ATOMS: atom_id res chain seq x y z
N MET A 1 -63.10 139.71 1.03
CA MET A 1 -62.93 140.35 -0.30
C MET A 1 -61.48 140.13 -0.74
N PRO A 2 -61.27 139.63 -1.98
CA PRO A 2 -60.77 140.52 -3.03
C PRO A 2 -61.61 140.44 -4.33
N LYS A 3 -61.44 141.45 -5.19
CA LYS A 3 -62.33 141.82 -6.31
C LYS A 3 -62.37 140.76 -7.43
N LYS A 4 -63.58 140.54 -7.98
CA LYS A 4 -63.88 139.65 -9.11
C LYS A 4 -63.23 140.14 -10.41
N PRO A 5 -62.63 139.26 -11.23
CA PRO A 5 -62.66 139.36 -12.67
C PRO A 5 -63.85 138.53 -13.22
N LYS A 6 -64.62 139.12 -14.13
CA LYS A 6 -65.66 138.40 -14.89
C LYS A 6 -64.96 137.61 -16.01
N LEU A 7 -65.01 136.28 -15.94
CA LEU A 7 -64.56 135.36 -16.99
C LEU A 7 -65.48 134.12 -17.05
N THR A 8 -65.55 133.52 -18.23
CA THR A 8 -66.64 132.75 -18.89
C THR A 8 -67.10 131.44 -18.23
N PRO A 9 -68.33 130.95 -18.54
CA PRO A 9 -68.91 129.73 -17.95
C PRO A 9 -68.19 128.42 -18.27
N GLU A 10 -67.29 128.39 -19.26
CA GLU A 10 -66.54 127.18 -19.66
C GLU A 10 -65.35 126.88 -18.76
N GLU A 11 -64.60 127.89 -18.30
CA GLU A 11 -63.41 127.69 -17.44
C GLU A 11 -63.79 127.29 -16.01
N LYS A 12 -64.93 127.78 -15.50
CA LYS A 12 -65.47 127.34 -14.19
C LYS A 12 -65.98 125.90 -14.22
N LYS A 13 -66.41 125.39 -15.38
CA LYS A 13 -66.84 123.99 -15.55
C LYS A 13 -65.63 123.06 -15.68
N ALA A 14 -64.58 123.49 -16.40
CA ALA A 14 -63.32 122.76 -16.52
C ALA A 14 -62.55 122.64 -15.19
N LEU A 15 -62.42 123.72 -14.41
CA LEU A 15 -61.73 123.69 -13.10
C LEU A 15 -62.50 122.86 -12.04
N LYS A 16 -63.84 122.89 -12.07
CA LYS A 16 -64.68 122.01 -11.24
C LYS A 16 -64.58 120.55 -11.68
N ALA A 17 -64.54 120.28 -12.99
CA ALA A 17 -64.37 118.93 -13.53
C ALA A 17 -62.98 118.35 -13.21
N GLN A 18 -61.91 119.14 -13.30
CA GLN A 18 -60.55 118.74 -12.90
C GLN A 18 -60.48 118.43 -11.40
N LYS A 19 -60.96 119.34 -10.52
CA LYS A 19 -61.00 119.09 -9.07
C LYS A 19 -61.91 117.92 -8.69
N ALA A 20 -63.00 117.66 -9.43
CA ALA A 20 -63.86 116.51 -9.22
C ALA A 20 -63.22 115.20 -9.71
N ALA A 21 -62.50 115.21 -10.84
CA ALA A 21 -61.76 114.06 -11.35
C ALA A 21 -60.56 113.72 -10.46
N GLU A 22 -59.85 114.73 -9.95
CA GLU A 22 -58.74 114.57 -9.01
C GLU A 22 -59.24 114.06 -7.65
N ARG A 23 -60.35 114.59 -7.12
CA ARG A 23 -61.02 114.02 -5.94
C ARG A 23 -61.48 112.58 -6.16
N LYS A 24 -62.00 112.23 -7.34
CA LYS A 24 -62.38 110.85 -7.68
C LYS A 24 -61.15 109.93 -7.74
N ARG A 25 -60.04 110.36 -8.36
CA ARG A 25 -58.78 109.60 -8.39
C ARG A 25 -58.16 109.43 -7.00
N LEU A 26 -58.15 110.48 -6.17
CA LEU A 26 -57.67 110.40 -4.79
C LEU A 26 -58.58 109.51 -3.92
N ALA A 27 -59.90 109.56 -4.11
CA ALA A 27 -60.83 108.68 -3.44
C ALA A 27 -60.66 107.22 -3.88
N GLU A 28 -60.40 106.97 -5.16
CA GLU A 28 -60.14 105.63 -5.69
C GLU A 28 -58.80 105.08 -5.21
N LEU A 29 -57.75 105.90 -5.17
CA LEU A 29 -56.45 105.54 -4.60
C LEU A 29 -56.56 105.24 -3.10
N LYS A 30 -57.26 106.07 -2.32
CA LYS A 30 -57.55 105.79 -0.91
C LYS A 30 -58.37 104.51 -0.74
N ARG A 31 -59.34 104.23 -1.62
CA ARG A 31 -60.12 102.99 -1.60
C ARG A 31 -59.28 101.77 -2.00
N ARG A 32 -58.29 101.92 -2.88
CA ARG A 32 -57.31 100.86 -3.22
C ARG A 32 -56.33 100.64 -2.07
N GLN A 33 -55.82 101.69 -1.45
CA GLN A 33 -54.95 101.60 -0.27
C GLN A 33 -55.67 100.94 0.91
N LEU A 34 -56.90 101.37 1.24
CA LEU A 34 -57.70 100.73 2.29
C LEU A 34 -57.96 99.24 2.01
N ARG A 35 -58.17 98.85 0.75
CA ARG A 35 -58.30 97.44 0.36
C ARG A 35 -56.98 96.69 0.47
N HIS A 36 -55.87 97.30 0.04
CA HIS A 36 -54.54 96.72 0.15
C HIS A 36 -54.14 96.54 1.62
N ASP A 37 -54.39 97.54 2.47
CA ASP A 37 -54.10 97.48 3.91
C ASP A 37 -55.00 96.46 4.62
N TYR A 38 -56.26 96.34 4.21
CA TYR A 38 -57.17 95.30 4.68
C TYR A 38 -56.66 93.90 4.29
N LEU A 39 -56.32 93.69 3.02
CA LEU A 39 -55.77 92.43 2.50
C LEU A 39 -54.41 92.10 3.13
N SER A 40 -53.51 93.07 3.31
CA SER A 40 -52.22 92.86 3.97
C SER A 40 -52.38 92.48 5.43
N ARG A 41 -53.34 93.08 6.15
CA ARG A 41 -53.69 92.64 7.52
C ARG A 41 -54.26 91.24 7.51
N GLU A 42 -55.15 90.91 6.58
CA GLU A 42 -55.74 89.57 6.47
C GLU A 42 -54.68 88.50 6.14
N ILE A 43 -53.72 88.80 5.26
CA ILE A 43 -52.57 87.93 4.96
C ILE A 43 -51.67 87.77 6.19
N GLN A 44 -51.31 88.85 6.88
CA GLN A 44 -50.49 88.78 8.10
C GLN A 44 -51.19 88.00 9.22
N TYR A 45 -52.50 88.18 9.40
CA TYR A 45 -53.30 87.37 10.32
C TYR A 45 -53.37 85.92 9.86
N GLY A 46 -53.46 85.65 8.56
CA GLY A 46 -53.38 84.32 7.95
C GLY A 46 -52.06 83.62 8.26
N GLU A 47 -50.92 84.28 8.02
CA GLU A 47 -49.58 83.75 8.32
C GLU A 47 -49.37 83.48 9.81
N LEU A 48 -49.80 84.40 10.68
CA LEU A 48 -49.75 84.21 12.13
C LEU A 48 -50.61 83.04 12.56
N THR A 49 -51.78 82.87 11.94
CA THR A 49 -52.69 81.76 12.20
C THR A 49 -52.08 80.44 11.72
N VAL A 50 -51.48 80.39 10.53
CA VAL A 50 -50.78 79.21 10.01
C VAL A 50 -49.61 78.82 10.90
N LYS A 51 -48.71 79.76 11.26
CA LYS A 51 -47.58 79.50 12.18
C LYS A 51 -48.06 78.96 13.53
N ARG A 52 -49.19 79.48 14.04
CA ARG A 52 -49.81 78.98 15.27
C ARG A 52 -50.34 77.55 15.11
N HIS A 53 -50.98 77.24 13.99
CA HIS A 53 -51.44 75.88 13.69
C HIS A 53 -50.26 74.93 13.48
N GLU A 54 -49.22 75.32 12.74
CA GLU A 54 -47.99 74.53 12.56
C GLU A 54 -47.30 74.24 13.90
N LYS A 55 -47.21 75.23 14.79
CA LYS A 55 -46.66 75.02 16.14
C LYS A 55 -47.51 74.00 16.91
N LYS A 56 -48.84 74.15 16.91
CA LYS A 56 -49.75 73.20 17.55
C LYS A 56 -49.67 71.80 16.91
N TRP A 57 -49.53 71.70 15.59
CA TRP A 57 -49.35 70.45 14.86
C TRP A 57 -48.03 69.78 15.21
N LYS A 58 -46.92 70.52 15.24
CA LYS A 58 -45.61 70.00 15.68
C LYS A 58 -45.65 69.54 17.13
N GLU A 59 -46.26 70.32 18.02
CA GLU A 59 -46.45 69.93 19.42
C GLU A 59 -47.29 68.67 19.56
N MET A 60 -48.40 68.56 18.82
CA MET A 60 -49.24 67.36 18.78
C MET A 60 -48.46 66.16 18.22
N LEU A 61 -47.71 66.35 17.14
CA LEU A 61 -46.93 65.30 16.49
C LEU A 61 -45.82 64.81 17.40
N VAL A 62 -45.10 65.69 18.10
CA VAL A 62 -44.10 65.32 19.12
C VAL A 62 -44.76 64.59 20.30
N LYS A 63 -45.92 65.06 20.78
CA LYS A 63 -46.68 64.39 21.85
C LYS A 63 -47.10 62.97 21.48
N ILE A 64 -47.32 62.67 20.20
CA ILE A 64 -47.73 61.34 19.73
C ILE A 64 -46.50 60.48 19.34
N SER A 65 -45.56 61.04 18.58
CA SER A 65 -44.44 60.29 18.00
C SER A 65 -43.35 60.00 19.02
N LEU A 66 -43.06 60.92 19.94
CA LEU A 66 -41.97 60.76 20.90
C LEU A 66 -42.24 59.60 21.89
N PRO A 67 -43.45 59.45 22.47
CA PRO A 67 -43.76 58.27 23.29
C PRO A 67 -43.71 56.97 22.50
N ARG A 68 -44.20 56.95 21.26
CA ARG A 68 -44.13 55.78 20.38
C ARG A 68 -42.68 55.38 20.09
N MET A 69 -41.85 56.34 19.69
CA MET A 69 -40.42 56.10 19.44
C MET A 69 -39.68 55.64 20.70
N ARG A 70 -40.03 56.18 21.88
CA ARG A 70 -39.49 55.69 23.16
C ARG A 70 -39.90 54.25 23.45
N ALA A 71 -41.17 53.90 23.22
CA ALA A 71 -41.64 52.53 23.39
C ALA A 71 -40.94 51.56 22.42
N ASP A 72 -40.78 51.96 21.14
CA ASP A 72 -40.07 51.17 20.14
C ASP A 72 -38.58 51.00 20.51
N LEU A 73 -37.92 52.06 21.00
CA LEU A 73 -36.54 52.00 21.48
C LEU A 73 -36.40 51.11 22.73
N GLN A 74 -37.34 51.20 23.66
CA GLN A 74 -37.37 50.36 24.87
C GLN A 74 -37.60 48.89 24.52
N PHE A 75 -38.52 48.61 23.58
CA PHE A 75 -38.74 47.25 23.07
C PHE A 75 -37.48 46.70 22.40
N ALA A 76 -36.84 47.51 21.54
CA ALA A 76 -35.58 47.13 20.89
C ALA A 76 -34.49 46.85 21.93
N TRP A 77 -34.34 47.71 22.94
CA TRP A 77 -33.38 47.54 24.03
C TRP A 77 -33.58 46.23 24.79
N HIS A 78 -34.80 45.95 25.28
CA HIS A 78 -35.09 44.68 25.98
C HIS A 78 -34.92 43.46 25.07
N ASN A 79 -35.26 43.58 23.78
CA ASN A 79 -35.02 42.48 22.85
C ASN A 79 -33.53 42.23 22.63
N PHE A 80 -32.70 43.29 22.54
CA PHE A 80 -31.26 43.15 22.45
C PHE A 80 -30.66 42.55 23.71
N GLU A 81 -31.08 43.00 24.89
CA GLU A 81 -30.66 42.46 26.18
C GLU A 81 -30.95 40.95 26.27
N ARG A 82 -32.18 40.53 25.96
CA ARG A 82 -32.55 39.10 25.91
C ARG A 82 -31.73 38.30 24.89
N ILE A 83 -31.43 38.88 23.74
CA ILE A 83 -30.59 38.22 22.72
C ILE A 83 -29.15 38.10 23.21
N ILE A 84 -28.62 39.12 23.89
CA ILE A 84 -27.28 39.09 24.48
C ILE A 84 -27.24 38.00 25.56
N ASP A 85 -28.17 37.99 26.50
CA ASP A 85 -28.25 36.96 27.55
C ASP A 85 -28.34 35.54 26.98
N SER A 86 -29.17 35.34 25.94
CA SER A 86 -29.30 34.04 25.27
C SER A 86 -28.01 33.62 24.55
N LYS A 87 -27.26 34.57 23.99
CA LYS A 87 -25.97 34.30 23.36
C LYS A 87 -24.90 34.03 24.40
N ASP A 88 -24.85 34.80 25.47
CA ASP A 88 -23.88 34.61 26.55
C ASP A 88 -24.08 33.26 27.22
N PHE A 89 -25.34 32.85 27.45
CA PHE A 89 -25.66 31.50 27.91
C PHE A 89 -25.16 30.42 26.93
N THR A 90 -25.42 30.59 25.63
CA THR A 90 -24.92 29.68 24.59
C THR A 90 -23.39 29.63 24.58
N ILE A 91 -22.71 30.76 24.73
CA ILE A 91 -21.24 30.84 24.79
C ILE A 91 -20.72 30.10 26.03
N SER A 92 -21.34 30.28 27.19
CA SER A 92 -20.96 29.56 28.41
C SER A 92 -21.14 28.05 28.24
N LEU A 93 -22.26 27.61 27.66
CA LEU A 93 -22.50 26.20 27.39
C LEU A 93 -21.43 25.63 26.44
N LEU A 94 -21.14 26.32 25.34
CA LEU A 94 -20.11 25.90 24.38
C LEU A 94 -18.72 25.86 25.02
N MET A 95 -18.39 26.80 25.92
CA MET A 95 -17.14 26.76 26.67
C MET A 95 -17.04 25.52 27.56
N ASP A 96 -18.13 25.12 28.21
CA ASP A 96 -18.13 23.92 29.05
C ASP A 96 -18.10 22.63 28.20
N GLU A 97 -18.77 22.60 27.05
CA GLU A 97 -18.64 21.50 26.08
C GLU A 97 -17.20 21.35 25.55
N ILE A 98 -16.50 22.47 25.29
CA ILE A 98 -15.09 22.46 24.88
C ILE A 98 -14.22 21.86 25.99
N LYS A 99 -14.38 22.31 27.25
CA LYS A 99 -13.61 21.73 28.37
C LYS A 99 -13.87 20.24 28.52
N ALA A 100 -15.13 19.80 28.43
CA ALA A 100 -15.47 18.38 28.52
C ALA A 100 -14.85 17.58 27.38
N ALA A 101 -14.84 18.12 26.15
CA ALA A 101 -14.20 17.48 25.00
C ALA A 101 -12.67 17.40 25.17
N GLU A 102 -12.03 18.43 25.71
CA GLU A 102 -10.60 18.44 26.01
C GLU A 102 -10.24 17.43 27.10
N GLU A 103 -11.02 17.34 28.17
CA GLU A 103 -10.83 16.32 29.22
C GLU A 103 -10.97 14.90 28.67
N GLN A 104 -11.98 14.65 27.83
CA GLN A 104 -12.16 13.37 27.16
C GLN A 104 -10.98 13.04 26.23
N TYR A 105 -10.49 14.01 25.47
CA TYR A 105 -9.33 13.84 24.61
C TYR A 105 -8.07 13.49 25.41
N MET A 106 -7.81 14.22 26.50
CA MET A 106 -6.66 13.97 27.38
C MET A 106 -6.74 12.61 28.06
N MET A 107 -7.93 12.20 28.51
CA MET A 107 -8.15 10.88 29.10
C MET A 107 -7.97 9.75 28.08
N ASN A 108 -8.46 9.93 26.85
CA ASN A 108 -8.27 8.98 25.77
C ASN A 108 -6.79 8.82 25.43
N LEU A 109 -6.07 9.94 25.28
CA LEU A 109 -4.64 9.95 25.00
C LEU A 109 -3.85 9.23 26.09
N ARG A 110 -4.18 9.49 27.36
CA ARG A 110 -3.56 8.81 28.51
C ARG A 110 -3.82 7.30 28.48
N CYS A 111 -5.07 6.88 28.31
CA CYS A 111 -5.43 5.47 28.22
C CYS A 111 -4.74 4.78 27.04
N HIS A 112 -4.65 5.45 25.88
CA HIS A 112 -3.93 4.94 24.73
C HIS A 112 -2.43 4.76 25.01
N SER A 113 -1.79 5.74 25.66
CA SER A 113 -0.39 5.64 26.09
C SER A 113 -0.19 4.46 27.05
N GLU A 114 -1.03 4.34 28.08
CA GLU A 114 -0.97 3.25 29.07
C GLU A 114 -1.16 1.87 28.40
N ASN A 115 -2.02 1.78 27.38
CA ASN A 115 -2.21 0.56 26.60
C ASN A 115 -0.97 0.22 25.75
N ILE A 116 -0.35 1.22 25.11
CA ILE A 116 0.90 1.05 24.36
C ILE A 116 2.02 0.59 25.30
N ASP A 117 2.17 1.22 26.47
CA ASP A 117 3.18 0.84 27.45
C ASP A 117 2.98 -0.59 27.95
N SER A 118 1.72 -0.97 28.23
CA SER A 118 1.36 -2.35 28.59
C SER A 118 1.70 -3.34 27.49
N LEU A 119 1.47 -2.96 26.22
CA LEU A 119 1.81 -3.79 25.06
C LEU A 119 3.33 -3.94 24.91
N ILE A 120 4.10 -2.87 25.11
CA ILE A 120 5.57 -2.89 25.09
C ILE A 120 6.12 -3.82 26.18
N ILE A 121 5.56 -3.77 27.39
CA ILE A 121 5.96 -4.65 28.49
C ILE A 121 5.70 -6.12 28.13
N ARG A 122 4.49 -6.45 27.65
CA ARG A 122 4.16 -7.83 27.22
C ARG A 122 5.09 -8.33 26.11
N PHE A 123 5.42 -7.48 25.13
CA PHE A 123 6.36 -7.87 24.08
C PHE A 123 7.79 -8.05 24.61
N ARG A 124 8.23 -7.24 25.57
CA ARG A 124 9.52 -7.45 26.23
C ARG A 124 9.55 -8.76 26.99
N ASP A 125 8.52 -9.06 27.78
CA ASP A 125 8.43 -10.32 28.53
C ASP A 125 8.47 -11.51 27.57
N ARG A 126 7.71 -11.44 26.48
CA ARG A 126 7.72 -12.50 25.45
C ARG A 126 9.08 -12.66 24.78
N LEU A 127 9.80 -11.56 24.53
CA LEU A 127 11.16 -11.61 23.98
C LEU A 127 12.15 -12.23 24.97
N ILE A 128 11.99 -11.95 26.27
CA ILE A 128 12.82 -12.54 27.32
C ILE A 128 12.57 -14.05 27.41
N GLU A 129 11.31 -14.48 27.44
CA GLU A 129 10.94 -15.90 27.40
C GLU A 129 11.53 -16.60 26.18
N LEU A 130 11.34 -16.03 24.99
CA LEU A 130 11.85 -16.62 23.74
C LEU A 130 13.38 -16.73 23.75
N LYS A 131 14.06 -15.73 24.31
CA LYS A 131 15.51 -15.75 24.47
C LYS A 131 15.92 -16.88 25.43
N GLN A 132 15.29 -16.98 26.59
CA GLN A 132 15.57 -18.04 27.56
C GLN A 132 15.33 -19.44 26.98
N ASP A 133 14.22 -19.63 26.27
CA ASP A 133 13.92 -20.90 25.58
C ASP A 133 14.99 -21.24 24.55
N SER A 134 15.44 -20.24 23.77
CA SER A 134 16.50 -20.44 22.77
C SER A 134 17.84 -20.78 23.40
N GLU A 135 18.21 -20.12 24.50
CA GLU A 135 19.44 -20.40 25.24
C GLU A 135 19.38 -21.79 25.87
N ALA A 136 18.25 -22.18 26.45
CA ALA A 136 18.03 -23.52 26.98
C ALA A 136 18.11 -24.62 25.90
N GLN A 137 17.55 -24.38 24.72
CA GLN A 137 17.66 -25.31 23.59
C GLN A 137 19.09 -25.45 23.08
N ILE A 138 19.82 -24.33 22.97
CA ILE A 138 21.24 -24.35 22.58
C ILE A 138 22.06 -25.14 23.59
N GLU A 139 21.83 -24.93 24.89
CA GLU A 139 22.56 -25.63 25.93
C GLU A 139 22.23 -27.13 25.95
N ALA A 140 20.96 -27.50 25.77
CA ALA A 140 20.56 -28.90 25.65
C ALA A 140 21.18 -29.59 24.43
N MET A 141 21.24 -28.91 23.28
CA MET A 141 21.91 -29.44 22.08
C MET A 141 23.43 -29.57 22.28
N ARG A 142 24.06 -28.63 23.00
CA ARG A 142 25.49 -28.72 23.35
C ARG A 142 25.76 -29.90 24.27
N ALA A 143 24.99 -30.05 25.33
CA ALA A 143 25.11 -31.19 26.24
C ALA A 143 24.96 -32.53 25.49
N SER A 144 23.93 -32.65 24.65
CA SER A 144 23.73 -33.86 23.83
C SER A 144 24.91 -34.12 22.88
N ALA A 145 25.49 -33.09 22.28
CA ALA A 145 26.64 -33.25 21.39
C ALA A 145 27.91 -33.64 22.18
N GLU A 146 28.09 -33.10 23.39
CA GLU A 146 29.18 -33.49 24.28
C GLU A 146 29.06 -34.96 24.72
N ASP A 147 27.85 -35.39 25.09
CA ASP A 147 27.55 -36.79 25.43
C ASP A 147 27.82 -37.72 24.23
N GLU A 148 27.37 -37.36 23.01
CA GLU A 148 27.64 -38.12 21.79
C GLU A 148 29.16 -38.21 21.49
N ILE A 149 29.90 -37.12 21.70
CA ILE A 149 31.36 -37.12 21.53
C ILE A 149 32.03 -38.05 22.55
N GLU A 150 31.55 -38.09 23.78
CA GLU A 150 32.07 -38.98 24.83
C GLU A 150 31.78 -40.45 24.48
N GLU A 151 30.56 -40.78 24.06
CA GLU A 151 30.19 -42.12 23.62
C GLU A 151 31.03 -42.58 22.41
N ILE A 152 31.27 -41.71 21.43
CA ILE A 152 32.14 -42.01 20.27
C ILE A 152 33.59 -42.29 20.74
N LYS A 153 34.09 -41.54 21.72
CA LYS A 153 35.45 -41.77 22.25
C LYS A 153 35.55 -43.09 23.00
N GLU A 154 34.56 -43.41 23.83
CA GLU A 154 34.51 -44.67 24.58
C GLU A 154 34.44 -45.87 23.62
N THR A 155 33.51 -45.85 22.66
CA THR A 155 33.38 -46.92 21.65
C THR A 155 34.64 -47.05 20.79
N ALA A 156 35.27 -45.93 20.40
CA ALA A 156 36.54 -45.96 19.69
C ALA A 156 37.65 -46.60 20.54
N ALA A 157 37.76 -46.26 21.82
CA ALA A 157 38.75 -46.83 22.73
C ALA A 157 38.53 -48.34 22.94
N GLU A 158 37.28 -48.78 23.10
CA GLU A 158 36.94 -50.21 23.19
C GLU A 158 37.31 -50.95 21.90
N SER A 159 37.03 -50.36 20.73
CA SER A 159 37.38 -50.95 19.45
C SER A 159 38.90 -51.06 19.23
N ASP A 160 39.66 -50.05 19.69
CA ASP A 160 41.11 -50.03 19.63
C ASP A 160 41.71 -51.11 20.54
N GLU A 161 41.20 -51.27 21.77
CA GLU A 161 41.64 -52.31 22.70
C GLU A 161 41.30 -53.72 22.18
N TYR A 162 40.13 -53.88 21.57
CA TYR A 162 39.75 -55.12 20.89
C TYR A 162 40.72 -55.46 19.75
N LEU A 163 41.05 -54.49 18.89
CA LEU A 163 42.00 -54.65 17.80
C LEU A 163 43.41 -54.98 18.30
N LYS A 164 43.88 -54.31 19.35
CA LYS A 164 45.16 -54.64 20.01
C LYS A 164 45.19 -56.07 20.52
N THR A 165 44.12 -56.52 21.16
CA THR A 165 43.99 -57.90 21.66
C THR A 165 44.03 -58.90 20.52
N MET A 166 43.32 -58.63 19.42
CA MET A 166 43.32 -59.49 18.23
C MET A 166 44.70 -59.53 17.55
N LEU A 167 45.37 -58.38 17.41
CA LEU A 167 46.73 -58.28 16.89
C LEU A 167 47.72 -59.09 17.73
N PHE A 168 47.63 -58.99 19.05
CA PHE A 168 48.46 -59.79 19.96
C PHE A 168 48.21 -61.30 19.77
N GLY A 169 46.94 -61.71 19.68
CA GLY A 169 46.57 -63.10 19.41
C GLY A 169 47.14 -63.61 18.08
N LEU A 170 47.05 -62.81 17.01
CA LEU A 170 47.65 -63.13 15.71
C LEU A 170 49.17 -63.22 15.77
N GLU A 171 49.83 -62.33 16.51
CA GLU A 171 51.28 -62.36 16.64
C GLU A 171 51.76 -63.60 17.42
N MET A 172 51.04 -63.99 18.47
CA MET A 172 51.32 -65.24 19.19
C MET A 172 51.12 -66.47 18.30
N ALA A 173 50.04 -66.52 17.52
CA ALA A 173 49.78 -67.59 16.57
C ALA A 173 50.87 -67.65 15.48
N LYS A 174 51.32 -66.51 14.97
CA LYS A 174 52.43 -66.41 14.02
C LYS A 174 53.74 -66.93 14.62
N LYS A 175 54.08 -66.53 15.84
CA LYS A 175 55.29 -67.00 16.54
C LYS A 175 55.27 -68.52 16.76
N GLU A 176 54.11 -69.07 17.10
CA GLU A 176 53.93 -70.52 17.24
C GLU A 176 54.09 -71.23 15.90
N GLN A 177 53.51 -70.69 14.82
CA GLN A 177 53.69 -71.23 13.48
C GLN A 177 55.15 -71.16 13.00
N GLU A 178 55.86 -70.06 13.26
CA GLU A 178 57.29 -69.93 12.96
C GLU A 178 58.12 -70.98 13.72
N LYS A 179 57.81 -71.22 15.00
CA LYS A 179 58.45 -72.29 15.79
C LYS A 179 58.19 -73.67 15.20
N ARG A 180 56.95 -73.96 14.79
CA ARG A 180 56.58 -75.23 14.14
C ARG A 180 57.34 -75.43 12.84
N VAL A 181 57.30 -74.45 11.94
CA VAL A 181 58.03 -74.50 10.66
C VAL A 181 59.53 -74.67 10.88
N ARG A 182 60.10 -73.98 11.86
CA ARG A 182 61.52 -74.12 12.22
C ARG A 182 61.83 -75.51 12.79
N GLY A 183 60.95 -76.05 13.63
CA GLY A 183 61.04 -77.41 14.16
C GLY A 183 61.00 -78.46 13.04
N ASP A 184 60.04 -78.35 12.13
CA ASP A 184 59.92 -79.23 10.96
C ASP A 184 61.16 -79.15 10.05
N TYR A 185 61.70 -77.94 9.86
CA TYR A 185 62.91 -77.73 9.07
C TYR A 185 64.14 -78.37 9.73
N LEU A 186 64.31 -78.23 11.05
CA LEU A 186 65.40 -78.88 11.79
C LEU A 186 65.25 -80.40 11.76
N SER A 187 64.03 -80.93 11.92
CA SER A 187 63.76 -82.38 11.79
C SER A 187 64.16 -82.91 10.41
N LYS A 188 63.84 -82.16 9.34
CA LYS A 188 64.26 -82.53 7.97
C LYS A 188 65.79 -82.50 7.81
N ILE A 189 66.49 -81.54 8.42
CA ILE A 189 67.95 -81.52 8.43
C ILE A 189 68.49 -82.74 9.17
N ASP A 190 67.95 -83.09 10.33
CA ASP A 190 68.39 -84.25 11.11
C ASP A 190 68.13 -85.57 10.35
N GLU A 191 67.00 -85.68 9.66
CA GLU A 191 66.71 -86.80 8.76
C GLU A 191 67.74 -86.90 7.63
N GLU A 192 68.02 -85.79 6.92
CA GLU A 192 68.99 -85.77 5.84
C GLU A 192 70.42 -86.05 6.34
N THR A 193 70.82 -85.49 7.47
CA THR A 193 72.14 -85.77 8.07
C THR A 193 72.26 -87.22 8.51
N THR A 194 71.20 -87.83 9.02
CA THR A 194 71.16 -89.27 9.33
C THR A 194 71.31 -90.09 8.04
N LYS A 195 70.57 -89.75 6.96
CA LYS A 195 70.75 -90.39 5.65
C LYS A 195 72.17 -90.25 5.12
N TYR A 196 72.77 -89.06 5.23
CA TYR A 196 74.17 -88.85 4.81
C TYR A 196 75.14 -89.64 5.68
N SER A 197 74.92 -89.73 6.99
CA SER A 197 75.71 -90.57 7.90
C SER A 197 75.63 -92.05 7.49
N ASP A 198 74.43 -92.55 7.19
CA ASP A 198 74.21 -93.92 6.72
C ASP A 198 74.87 -94.16 5.35
N ILE A 199 74.76 -93.20 4.42
CA ILE A 199 75.46 -93.24 3.13
C ILE A 199 76.98 -93.25 3.35
N ILE A 200 77.51 -92.42 4.25
CA ILE A 200 78.95 -92.38 4.59
C ILE A 200 79.39 -93.71 5.19
N GLN A 201 78.62 -94.32 6.10
CA GLN A 201 78.95 -95.64 6.65
C GLN A 201 78.92 -96.73 5.58
N ASN A 202 77.90 -96.72 4.71
CA ASN A 202 77.79 -97.66 3.59
C ASN A 202 78.92 -97.48 2.58
N LEU A 203 79.25 -96.24 2.22
CA LEU A 203 80.37 -95.90 1.36
C LEU A 203 81.69 -96.29 2.03
N ARG A 204 81.88 -96.03 3.32
CA ARG A 204 83.09 -96.44 4.06
C ARG A 204 83.26 -97.95 4.08
N ALA A 205 82.19 -98.71 4.31
CA ALA A 205 82.22 -100.17 4.21
C ALA A 205 82.51 -100.64 2.77
N GLY A 206 81.98 -99.95 1.77
CA GLY A 206 82.32 -100.18 0.35
C GLY A 206 83.77 -99.84 0.03
N LEU A 207 84.27 -98.75 0.61
CA LEU A 207 85.59 -98.19 0.35
C LEU A 207 86.67 -98.99 1.08
N GLU A 208 86.42 -99.56 2.26
CA GLU A 208 87.32 -100.53 2.90
C GLU A 208 87.44 -101.82 2.05
N ARG A 209 86.35 -102.27 1.42
CA ARG A 209 86.36 -103.39 0.46
C ARG A 209 87.05 -103.05 -0.86
N THR A 210 87.01 -101.80 -1.32
CA THR A 210 87.77 -101.39 -2.50
C THR A 210 89.20 -101.04 -2.16
N PHE A 211 89.51 -100.48 -0.98
CA PHE A 211 90.85 -100.14 -0.53
C PHE A 211 91.70 -101.39 -0.35
N THR A 212 91.12 -102.48 0.14
CA THR A 212 91.77 -103.81 0.14
C THR A 212 92.10 -104.29 -1.28
N LYS A 213 91.23 -104.04 -2.27
CA LYS A 213 91.51 -104.35 -3.70
C LYS A 213 92.51 -103.37 -4.34
N LEU A 214 92.38 -102.09 -4.05
CA LEU A 214 93.23 -101.01 -4.54
C LEU A 214 94.62 -101.06 -3.93
N TRP A 215 94.78 -101.60 -2.72
CA TRP A 215 96.10 -101.86 -2.15
C TRP A 215 96.89 -102.88 -2.98
N ASP A 216 96.21 -103.91 -3.50
CA ASP A 216 96.80 -104.85 -4.47
C ASP A 216 97.05 -104.18 -5.83
N ASP A 217 96.16 -103.28 -6.27
CA ASP A 217 96.34 -102.54 -7.54
C ASP A 217 97.40 -101.42 -7.47
N ILE A 218 97.57 -100.74 -6.34
CA ILE A 218 98.55 -99.65 -6.12
C ILE A 218 99.97 -100.21 -6.11
N LYS A 219 100.15 -101.45 -5.63
CA LYS A 219 101.42 -102.18 -5.77
C LYS A 219 101.78 -102.43 -7.24
N ASN A 220 100.78 -102.54 -8.11
CA ASN A 220 100.94 -102.67 -9.56
C ASN A 220 101.03 -101.30 -10.26
N PHE A 221 100.36 -100.28 -9.75
CA PHE A 221 100.28 -98.94 -10.34
C PHE A 221 101.48 -98.05 -10.00
N LEU A 222 102.11 -98.18 -8.83
CA LEU A 222 103.36 -97.48 -8.49
C LEU A 222 104.52 -97.83 -9.43
N LYS A 223 104.46 -98.98 -10.12
CA LYS A 223 105.38 -99.32 -11.23
C LYS A 223 105.07 -98.61 -12.54
N ASN A 224 103.82 -98.20 -12.76
CA ASN A 224 103.35 -97.55 -13.98
C ASN A 224 103.21 -96.02 -13.84
N TYR A 225 103.24 -95.47 -12.62
CA TYR A 225 103.05 -94.04 -12.40
C TYR A 225 104.35 -93.23 -12.62
N THR A 226 105.52 -93.85 -12.49
CA THR A 226 106.80 -93.22 -12.80
C THR A 226 107.00 -92.94 -14.30
N THR A 227 106.18 -93.53 -15.18
CA THR A 227 106.34 -93.44 -16.63
C THR A 227 105.42 -92.44 -17.34
N GLN A 228 104.44 -91.82 -16.66
CA GLN A 228 103.42 -90.97 -17.33
C GLN A 228 103.34 -89.49 -16.91
N THR A 229 104.14 -89.01 -15.98
CA THR A 229 103.91 -87.67 -15.37
C THR A 229 104.48 -86.44 -16.12
N GLU A 230 105.02 -86.58 -17.33
CA GLU A 230 105.56 -85.42 -18.09
C GLU A 230 104.52 -84.68 -18.96
N GLU A 231 103.45 -85.33 -19.44
CA GLU A 231 102.53 -84.69 -20.41
C GLU A 231 101.47 -83.76 -19.79
N ARG A 232 101.00 -84.04 -18.56
CA ARG A 232 99.93 -83.24 -17.91
C ARG A 232 100.33 -81.80 -17.60
N ARG A 233 101.64 -81.52 -17.51
CA ARG A 233 102.17 -80.18 -17.19
C ARG A 233 102.01 -79.18 -18.35
N LYS A 234 101.91 -79.65 -19.59
CA LYS A 234 101.77 -78.80 -20.79
C LYS A 234 100.33 -78.31 -21.02
N ALA A 235 99.33 -79.09 -20.65
CA ALA A 235 97.91 -78.72 -20.81
C ALA A 235 97.45 -77.59 -19.86
N TYR A 236 98.02 -77.52 -18.65
CA TYR A 236 97.67 -76.51 -17.65
C TYR A 236 98.04 -75.08 -18.08
N ILE A 237 99.18 -74.92 -18.77
CA ILE A 237 99.71 -73.61 -19.17
C ILE A 237 98.84 -72.98 -20.26
N MET A 238 98.23 -73.78 -21.14
CA MET A 238 97.36 -73.29 -22.22
C MET A 238 95.99 -72.82 -21.71
N LEU A 239 95.43 -73.51 -20.72
CA LEU A 239 94.11 -73.19 -20.14
C LEU A 239 94.16 -71.90 -19.31
N SER A 240 95.27 -71.64 -18.62
CA SER A 240 95.48 -70.43 -17.81
C SER A 240 95.51 -69.15 -18.66
N GLN A 241 96.04 -69.21 -19.88
CA GLN A 241 96.06 -68.04 -20.79
C GLN A 241 94.67 -67.70 -21.34
N GLN A 242 93.82 -68.69 -21.61
CA GLN A 242 92.42 -68.44 -22.02
C GLN A 242 91.62 -67.75 -20.92
N ASP A 243 91.83 -68.15 -19.66
CA ASP A 243 91.10 -67.61 -18.51
C ASP A 243 91.40 -66.11 -18.30
N THR A 244 92.66 -65.70 -18.45
CA THR A 244 93.05 -64.27 -18.36
C THR A 244 92.42 -63.39 -19.45
N ASN A 245 92.13 -63.94 -20.64
CA ASN A 245 91.46 -63.21 -21.71
C ASN A 245 89.96 -63.08 -21.47
N LEU A 246 89.31 -64.14 -20.96
CA LEU A 246 87.89 -64.09 -20.59
C LEU A 246 87.65 -63.09 -19.44
N GLN A 247 88.56 -63.02 -18.47
CA GLN A 247 88.46 -62.10 -17.34
C GLN A 247 88.53 -60.62 -17.76
N LYS A 248 89.31 -60.29 -18.81
CA LYS A 248 89.35 -58.94 -19.41
C LYS A 248 88.07 -58.58 -20.16
N ILE A 249 87.42 -59.54 -20.81
CA ILE A 249 86.13 -59.31 -21.49
C ILE A 249 85.02 -59.11 -20.46
N CYS A 250 85.00 -59.90 -19.39
CA CYS A 250 84.03 -59.75 -18.30
C CYS A 250 84.12 -58.37 -17.63
N SER A 251 85.33 -57.85 -17.37
CA SER A 251 85.48 -56.52 -16.75
C SER A 251 84.99 -55.39 -17.66
N GLN A 252 85.24 -55.48 -18.97
CA GLN A 252 84.70 -54.51 -19.95
C GLN A 252 83.18 -54.57 -20.07
N GLN A 253 82.58 -55.76 -20.01
CA GLN A 253 81.12 -55.92 -20.01
C GLN A 253 80.48 -55.38 -18.73
N GLN A 254 81.14 -55.54 -17.59
CA GLN A 254 80.64 -55.06 -16.30
C GLN A 254 80.57 -53.53 -16.22
N ILE A 255 81.56 -52.82 -16.79
CA ILE A 255 81.55 -51.35 -16.90
C ILE A 255 80.37 -50.89 -17.77
N LYS A 256 80.17 -51.50 -18.95
CA LYS A 256 79.02 -51.18 -19.83
C LYS A 256 77.67 -51.44 -19.14
N LEU A 257 77.57 -52.51 -18.35
CA LEU A 257 76.36 -52.81 -17.56
C LEU A 257 76.10 -51.74 -16.50
N GLN A 258 77.13 -51.23 -15.82
CA GLN A 258 76.98 -50.14 -14.85
C GLN A 258 76.52 -48.84 -15.51
N ASP A 259 77.10 -48.46 -16.65
CA ASP A 259 76.70 -47.26 -17.39
C ASP A 259 75.22 -47.35 -17.84
N MET A 260 74.81 -48.53 -18.36
CA MET A 260 73.42 -48.77 -18.72
C MET A 260 72.50 -48.75 -17.49
N GLN A 261 72.90 -49.32 -16.36
CA GLN A 261 72.12 -49.27 -15.11
C GLN A 261 71.96 -47.84 -14.58
N GLU A 262 73.01 -47.01 -14.63
CA GLU A 262 72.90 -45.59 -14.25
C GLU A 262 71.98 -44.81 -15.18
N SER A 263 72.05 -45.05 -16.50
CA SER A 263 71.13 -44.41 -17.45
C SER A 263 69.67 -44.81 -17.20
N ILE A 264 69.41 -46.09 -16.91
CA ILE A 264 68.08 -46.59 -16.54
C ILE A 264 67.60 -45.91 -15.26
N LYS A 265 68.48 -45.75 -14.25
CA LYS A 265 68.13 -45.09 -12.99
C LYS A 265 67.77 -43.62 -13.21
N LYS A 266 68.56 -42.89 -14.02
CA LYS A 266 68.30 -41.49 -14.38
C LYS A 266 66.97 -41.34 -15.14
N LEU A 267 66.71 -42.19 -16.13
CA LEU A 267 65.46 -42.19 -16.88
C LEU A 267 64.25 -42.51 -16.00
N LYS A 268 64.37 -43.46 -15.06
CA LYS A 268 63.32 -43.77 -14.09
C LYS A 268 63.02 -42.59 -13.16
N GLN A 269 64.05 -41.89 -12.69
CA GLN A 269 63.87 -40.68 -11.86
C GLN A 269 63.21 -39.55 -12.65
N GLN A 270 63.64 -39.31 -13.90
CA GLN A 270 63.02 -38.31 -14.77
C GLN A 270 61.55 -38.65 -15.04
N TYR A 271 61.26 -39.92 -15.36
CA TYR A 271 59.89 -40.38 -15.57
C TYR A 271 59.01 -40.18 -14.33
N ALA A 272 59.49 -40.56 -13.15
CA ALA A 272 58.76 -40.37 -11.89
C ALA A 272 58.49 -38.89 -11.60
N SER A 273 59.48 -38.01 -11.77
CA SER A 273 59.29 -36.56 -11.58
C SER A 273 58.32 -35.95 -12.59
N LEU A 274 58.36 -36.41 -13.84
CA LEU A 274 57.47 -35.92 -14.90
C LEU A 274 56.04 -36.42 -14.66
N GLN A 275 55.88 -37.67 -14.22
CA GLN A 275 54.60 -38.24 -13.82
C GLN A 275 53.98 -37.46 -12.65
N GLU A 276 54.75 -37.16 -11.60
CA GLU A 276 54.26 -36.40 -10.45
C GLU A 276 53.81 -34.98 -10.84
N THR A 277 54.58 -34.29 -11.70
CA THR A 277 54.19 -32.95 -12.16
C THR A 277 52.96 -32.96 -13.06
N GLU A 278 52.78 -33.97 -13.91
CA GLU A 278 51.59 -34.12 -14.73
C GLU A 278 50.37 -34.53 -13.90
N GLU A 279 50.52 -35.40 -12.90
CA GLU A 279 49.45 -35.76 -11.95
C GLU A 279 48.98 -34.54 -11.16
N GLN A 280 49.91 -33.69 -10.70
CA GLN A 280 49.57 -32.42 -10.03
C GLN A 280 48.82 -31.46 -10.97
N LYS A 281 49.29 -31.27 -12.20
CA LYS A 281 48.57 -30.43 -13.20
C LYS A 281 47.17 -30.95 -13.49
N ILE A 282 47.01 -32.26 -13.62
CA ILE A 282 45.70 -32.88 -13.84
C ILE A 282 44.79 -32.64 -12.63
N ALA A 283 45.31 -32.78 -11.41
CA ALA A 283 44.56 -32.49 -10.19
C ALA A 283 44.10 -31.03 -10.12
N ASP A 284 44.99 -30.08 -10.41
CA ASP A 284 44.70 -28.65 -10.44
C ASP A 284 43.62 -28.32 -11.50
N LEU A 285 43.76 -28.85 -12.72
CA LEU A 285 42.76 -28.67 -13.78
C LEU A 285 41.39 -29.26 -13.42
N ILE A 286 41.34 -30.38 -12.69
CA ILE A 286 40.10 -30.97 -12.21
C ILE A 286 39.44 -30.05 -11.16
N GLN A 287 40.23 -29.49 -10.24
CA GLN A 287 39.73 -28.56 -9.22
C GLN A 287 39.22 -27.26 -9.84
N GLU A 288 39.96 -26.66 -10.77
CA GLU A 288 39.51 -25.46 -11.50
C GLU A 288 38.20 -25.74 -12.26
N ARG A 289 38.11 -26.88 -12.95
CA ARG A 289 36.88 -27.28 -13.64
C ARG A 289 35.71 -27.43 -12.69
N GLN A 290 35.91 -28.04 -11.52
CA GLN A 290 34.86 -28.17 -10.49
C GLN A 290 34.45 -26.81 -9.96
N TYR A 291 35.40 -25.93 -9.63
CA TYR A 291 35.14 -24.58 -9.18
C TYR A 291 34.28 -23.78 -10.18
N PHE A 292 34.65 -23.81 -11.47
CA PHE A 292 33.87 -23.13 -12.51
C PHE A 292 32.50 -23.78 -12.74
N ALA A 293 32.38 -25.11 -12.61
CA ALA A 293 31.10 -25.78 -12.70
C ALA A 293 30.16 -25.36 -11.55
N ASP A 294 30.66 -25.31 -10.32
CA ASP A 294 29.89 -24.88 -9.15
C ASP A 294 29.49 -23.41 -9.24
N ALA A 295 30.41 -22.53 -9.66
CA ALA A 295 30.12 -21.13 -9.92
C ALA A 295 29.06 -20.96 -11.03
N PHE A 296 29.11 -21.78 -12.08
CA PHE A 296 28.11 -21.76 -13.15
C PHE A 296 26.73 -22.22 -12.64
N TRP A 297 26.68 -23.30 -11.86
CA TRP A 297 25.43 -23.83 -11.32
C TRP A 297 24.79 -22.88 -10.31
N THR A 298 25.58 -22.30 -9.40
CA THR A 298 25.10 -21.29 -8.44
C THR A 298 24.57 -20.04 -9.14
N LEU A 299 25.25 -19.57 -10.19
CA LEU A 299 24.76 -18.45 -11.00
C LEU A 299 23.47 -18.83 -11.73
N ARG A 300 23.40 -20.05 -12.28
CA ARG A 300 22.23 -20.50 -13.03
C ARG A 300 21.00 -20.69 -12.13
N THR A 301 21.16 -21.25 -10.93
CA THR A 301 20.05 -21.40 -9.97
C THR A 301 19.56 -20.03 -9.51
N ARG A 302 20.47 -19.10 -9.21
CA ARG A 302 20.11 -17.71 -8.89
C ARG A 302 19.35 -17.04 -10.03
N LEU A 303 19.81 -17.17 -11.26
CA LEU A 303 19.17 -16.57 -12.44
C LEU A 303 17.75 -17.15 -12.66
N VAL A 304 17.57 -18.46 -12.44
CA VAL A 304 16.23 -19.08 -12.51
C VAL A 304 15.32 -18.55 -11.41
N ALA A 305 15.82 -18.40 -10.19
CA ALA A 305 15.06 -17.84 -9.07
C ALA A 305 14.68 -16.36 -9.32
N ASP A 306 15.63 -15.54 -9.77
CA ASP A 306 15.40 -14.13 -10.11
C ASP A 306 14.37 -14.00 -11.24
N ARG A 307 14.44 -14.84 -12.28
CA ARG A 307 13.41 -14.87 -13.34
C ARG A 307 12.02 -15.24 -12.83
N ALA A 308 11.93 -16.17 -11.89
CA ALA A 308 10.64 -16.56 -11.31
C ALA A 308 10.06 -15.42 -10.46
N LEU A 309 10.92 -14.72 -9.71
CA LEU A 309 10.55 -13.55 -8.91
C LEU A 309 10.09 -12.40 -9.81
N ASP A 310 10.84 -12.09 -10.87
CA ASP A 310 10.48 -11.06 -11.85
C ASP A 310 9.14 -11.37 -12.53
N ALA A 311 8.91 -12.64 -12.90
CA ALA A 311 7.63 -13.06 -13.47
C ALA A 311 6.45 -12.85 -12.51
N SER A 312 6.63 -13.20 -11.23
CA SER A 312 5.63 -12.97 -10.17
C SER A 312 5.36 -11.47 -9.97
N ASN A 313 6.42 -10.67 -9.85
CA ASN A 313 6.29 -9.21 -9.68
C ASN A 313 5.59 -8.56 -10.88
N LEU A 314 5.92 -8.98 -12.09
CA LEU A 314 5.28 -8.48 -13.31
C LEU A 314 3.81 -8.87 -13.38
N GLN A 315 3.46 -10.09 -12.93
CA GLN A 315 2.07 -10.52 -12.81
C GLN A 315 1.31 -9.63 -11.81
N ILE A 316 1.85 -9.42 -10.60
CA ILE A 316 1.23 -8.57 -9.57
C ILE A 316 1.04 -7.15 -10.12
N LEU A 317 2.10 -6.55 -10.66
CA LEU A 317 2.05 -5.19 -11.22
C LEU A 317 1.00 -5.07 -12.34
N THR A 318 0.89 -6.10 -13.20
CA THR A 318 -0.08 -6.10 -14.29
C THR A 318 -1.51 -6.21 -13.76
N VAL A 319 -1.77 -7.04 -12.75
CA VAL A 319 -3.09 -7.17 -12.11
C VAL A 319 -3.48 -5.86 -11.44
N GLU A 320 -2.63 -5.33 -10.56
CA GLU A 320 -2.88 -4.09 -9.81
C GLU A 320 -3.09 -2.89 -10.76
N SER A 321 -2.27 -2.79 -11.82
CA SER A 321 -2.44 -1.74 -12.85
C SER A 321 -3.75 -1.90 -13.62
N ASN A 322 -4.13 -3.13 -13.97
CA ASN A 322 -5.41 -3.38 -14.65
C ASN A 322 -6.60 -3.07 -13.74
N GLU A 323 -6.53 -3.37 -12.45
CA GLU A 323 -7.57 -3.03 -11.47
C GLU A 323 -7.69 -1.53 -11.27
N ALA A 324 -6.57 -0.82 -11.08
CA ALA A 324 -6.54 0.63 -10.97
C ALA A 324 -7.09 1.30 -12.23
N THR A 325 -6.69 0.84 -13.42
CA THR A 325 -7.20 1.38 -14.68
C THR A 325 -8.69 1.06 -14.89
N ALA A 326 -9.17 -0.12 -14.48
CA ALA A 326 -10.59 -0.45 -14.51
C ALA A 326 -11.40 0.46 -13.57
N PHE A 327 -10.91 0.70 -12.36
CA PHE A 327 -11.51 1.61 -11.39
C PHE A 327 -11.57 3.06 -11.93
N LEU A 328 -10.47 3.57 -12.47
CA LEU A 328 -10.43 4.90 -13.09
C LEU A 328 -11.38 5.00 -14.30
N LYS A 329 -11.47 3.96 -15.13
CA LYS A 329 -12.46 3.90 -16.22
C LYS A 329 -13.89 3.92 -15.70
N GLN A 330 -14.19 3.27 -14.57
CA GLN A 330 -15.52 3.33 -13.95
C GLN A 330 -15.83 4.73 -13.42
N ILE A 331 -14.89 5.40 -12.75
CA ILE A 331 -15.04 6.78 -12.30
C ILE A 331 -15.29 7.70 -13.49
N LYS A 332 -14.50 7.56 -14.57
CA LYS A 332 -14.68 8.33 -15.80
C LYS A 332 -16.08 8.15 -16.37
N LYS A 333 -16.58 6.92 -16.49
CA LYS A 333 -17.96 6.65 -16.95
C LYS A 333 -19.03 7.27 -16.05
N LYS A 334 -18.85 7.23 -14.72
CA LYS A 334 -19.77 7.89 -13.77
C LYS A 334 -19.74 9.41 -13.95
N GLY A 335 -18.56 9.99 -14.14
CA GLY A 335 -18.37 11.41 -14.43
C GLY A 335 -19.01 11.84 -15.76
N GLU A 336 -18.79 11.10 -16.83
CA GLU A 336 -19.43 11.33 -18.14
C GLU A 336 -20.95 11.29 -18.02
N ARG A 337 -21.50 10.27 -17.36
CA ARG A 337 -22.95 10.17 -17.11
C ARG A 337 -23.49 11.34 -16.28
N LEU A 338 -22.75 11.80 -15.28
CA LEU A 338 -23.13 12.97 -14.49
C LEU A 338 -23.14 14.25 -15.33
N LEU A 339 -22.15 14.43 -16.21
CA LEU A 339 -22.10 15.56 -17.13
C LEU A 339 -23.23 15.51 -18.17
N GLU A 340 -23.54 14.33 -18.71
CA GLU A 340 -24.68 14.13 -19.60
C GLU A 340 -26.00 14.47 -18.90
N LEU A 341 -26.21 13.98 -17.68
CA LEU A 341 -27.40 14.30 -16.87
C LEU A 341 -27.46 15.80 -16.58
N ALA A 342 -26.35 16.43 -16.17
CA ALA A 342 -26.29 17.86 -15.93
C ALA A 342 -26.62 18.66 -17.19
N ALA A 343 -26.13 18.25 -18.36
CA ALA A 343 -26.43 18.89 -19.64
C ALA A 343 -27.92 18.76 -20.02
N VAL A 344 -28.54 17.61 -19.76
CA VAL A 344 -29.98 17.40 -19.97
C VAL A 344 -30.81 18.23 -19.00
N CYS A 345 -30.49 18.21 -17.70
CA CYS A 345 -31.16 19.03 -16.69
C CYS A 345 -31.05 20.53 -17.01
N ARG A 346 -29.87 20.98 -17.45
CA ARG A 346 -29.64 22.38 -17.85
C ARG A 346 -30.52 22.82 -19.01
N LYS A 347 -31.04 21.92 -19.86
CA LYS A 347 -32.01 22.32 -20.91
C LYS A 347 -33.34 22.79 -20.31
N LEU A 348 -33.76 22.21 -19.19
CA LEU A 348 -35.04 22.47 -18.52
C LEU A 348 -34.99 23.70 -17.59
N GLU A 349 -33.79 24.20 -17.28
CA GLU A 349 -33.59 25.40 -16.46
C GLU A 349 -33.99 26.67 -17.22
N THR A 350 -34.54 27.63 -16.47
CA THR A 350 -34.91 28.96 -16.97
C THR A 350 -33.65 29.78 -17.33
N GLN A 351 -33.82 30.86 -18.11
CA GLN A 351 -32.68 31.74 -18.44
C GLN A 351 -32.09 32.39 -17.19
N GLU A 352 -32.92 32.78 -16.22
CA GLU A 352 -32.49 33.36 -14.95
C GLU A 352 -31.60 32.38 -14.16
N GLU A 353 -32.01 31.13 -14.03
CA GLU A 353 -31.25 30.07 -13.35
C GLU A 353 -29.97 29.64 -14.09
N LYS A 354 -29.88 29.89 -15.41
CA LYS A 354 -28.66 29.64 -16.20
C LYS A 354 -27.63 30.74 -16.03
N ILE A 355 -28.07 31.98 -15.84
CA ILE A 355 -27.22 33.16 -15.65
C ILE A 355 -26.78 33.27 -14.19
N LEU A 356 -27.67 32.96 -13.25
CA LEU A 356 -27.37 32.92 -11.82
C LEU A 356 -27.71 31.54 -11.22
N PRO A 357 -26.85 30.53 -11.39
CA PRO A 357 -27.12 29.16 -10.94
C PRO A 357 -27.20 28.99 -9.43
N PHE A 358 -26.60 29.89 -8.66
CA PHE A 358 -26.54 29.80 -7.21
C PHE A 358 -27.15 31.07 -6.61
N PRO A 359 -28.09 30.94 -5.66
CA PRO A 359 -28.68 32.10 -5.01
C PRO A 359 -27.61 32.85 -4.21
N LEU A 360 -27.49 34.16 -4.47
CA LEU A 360 -26.79 35.07 -3.57
C LEU A 360 -27.57 35.06 -2.25
N ARG A 361 -26.99 34.49 -1.19
CA ARG A 361 -27.53 34.68 0.17
C ARG A 361 -27.47 36.17 0.47
N SER A 362 -28.60 36.87 0.32
CA SER A 362 -28.72 38.27 0.71
C SER A 362 -28.25 38.40 2.14
N SER A 363 -27.29 39.29 2.38
CA SER A 363 -26.72 39.56 3.71
C SER A 363 -27.72 40.19 4.68
N ASP A 364 -29.00 40.32 4.31
CA ASP A 364 -30.05 40.90 5.12
C ASP A 364 -31.17 39.89 5.38
N GLY A 365 -31.22 39.40 6.62
CA GLY A 365 -32.49 39.36 7.34
C GLY A 365 -33.26 38.06 7.47
N ILE A 366 -32.76 36.88 7.06
CA ILE A 366 -33.45 35.61 7.37
C ILE A 366 -32.48 34.62 8.01
N LYS A 367 -32.41 34.66 9.34
CA LYS A 367 -31.95 33.52 10.14
C LYS A 367 -33.05 32.45 10.07
N VAL A 368 -33.01 31.62 9.03
CA VAL A 368 -33.67 30.31 9.12
C VAL A 368 -32.94 29.57 10.23
N ALA A 369 -33.66 29.24 11.30
CA ALA A 369 -33.15 28.37 12.33
C ALA A 369 -32.67 27.07 11.65
N HIS A 370 -31.36 26.85 11.62
CA HIS A 370 -30.84 25.51 11.46
C HIS A 370 -31.30 24.75 12.70
N SER A 371 -32.41 24.04 12.57
CA SER A 371 -32.68 22.90 13.44
C SER A 371 -31.47 22.00 13.31
N ASP A 372 -30.78 21.79 14.43
CA ASP A 372 -29.71 20.83 14.63
C ASP A 372 -30.20 19.43 14.28
N ILE A 373 -30.21 19.10 13.00
CA ILE A 373 -30.14 17.71 12.57
C ILE A 373 -28.65 17.46 12.38
N LYS A 374 -27.98 17.02 13.45
CA LYS A 374 -26.65 16.44 13.36
C LYS A 374 -26.75 15.19 12.49
N ILE A 375 -26.49 15.35 11.19
CA ILE A 375 -26.29 14.22 10.28
C ILE A 375 -24.78 14.09 10.06
N ASP A 376 -24.11 13.50 11.05
CA ASP A 376 -22.65 13.26 11.04
C ASP A 376 -22.20 12.27 9.95
N GLU A 377 -23.14 11.63 9.23
CA GLU A 377 -22.84 10.72 8.11
C GLU A 377 -22.44 11.42 6.80
N TYR A 378 -22.46 12.75 6.74
CA TYR A 378 -22.39 13.48 5.48
C TYR A 378 -21.40 14.66 5.47
N LYS A 379 -20.21 14.51 6.06
CA LYS A 379 -19.13 15.50 5.89
C LYS A 379 -18.77 15.76 4.41
N ASN A 380 -19.03 14.81 3.51
CA ASN A 380 -18.81 14.96 2.06
C ASN A 380 -19.90 15.75 1.31
N THR A 381 -21.12 15.89 1.83
CA THR A 381 -22.16 16.71 1.16
C THR A 381 -22.14 18.17 1.60
N SER A 382 -21.36 18.52 2.63
CA SER A 382 -21.10 19.92 2.98
C SER A 382 -20.51 20.71 1.80
N ASN A 383 -19.82 20.04 0.86
CA ASN A 383 -19.28 20.66 -0.36
C ASN A 383 -20.33 20.87 -1.47
N LEU A 384 -21.53 20.27 -1.35
CA LEU A 384 -22.63 20.35 -2.32
C LEU A 384 -23.77 21.27 -1.84
N TYR A 385 -23.57 22.06 -0.79
CA TYR A 385 -24.61 22.92 -0.21
C TYR A 385 -25.24 23.86 -1.26
N LEU A 386 -24.45 24.44 -2.16
CA LEU A 386 -24.93 25.30 -3.24
C LEU A 386 -25.81 24.55 -4.25
N PHE A 387 -25.51 23.27 -4.51
CA PHE A 387 -26.34 22.43 -5.37
C PHE A 387 -27.70 22.15 -4.71
N TRP A 388 -27.71 21.84 -3.42
CA TRP A 388 -28.95 21.61 -2.67
C TRP A 388 -29.79 22.88 -2.50
N ASP A 389 -29.16 24.04 -2.27
CA ASP A 389 -29.85 25.33 -2.25
C ASP A 389 -30.53 25.61 -3.61
N ARG A 390 -29.85 25.28 -4.73
CA ARG A 390 -30.41 25.38 -6.08
C ARG A 390 -31.59 24.43 -6.31
N VAL A 391 -31.50 23.18 -5.84
CA VAL A 391 -32.59 22.19 -5.92
C VAL A 391 -33.80 22.66 -5.11
N ALA A 392 -33.58 23.18 -3.90
CA ALA A 392 -34.65 23.70 -3.03
C ALA A 392 -35.38 24.89 -3.67
N GLN A 393 -34.65 25.78 -4.36
CA GLN A 393 -35.25 26.88 -5.11
C GLN A 393 -36.14 26.37 -6.25
N ALA A 394 -35.65 25.41 -7.04
CA ALA A 394 -36.43 24.80 -8.12
C ALA A 394 -37.69 24.09 -7.58
N ASP A 395 -37.59 23.41 -6.44
CA ASP A 395 -38.74 22.78 -5.77
C ASP A 395 -39.75 23.82 -5.24
N ALA A 396 -39.29 24.95 -4.69
CA ALA A 396 -40.17 26.03 -4.25
C ALA A 396 -40.94 26.65 -5.43
N VAL A 397 -40.28 26.88 -6.56
CA VAL A 397 -40.92 27.33 -7.81
C VAL A 397 -41.95 26.30 -8.29
N ARG A 398 -41.59 25.01 -8.31
CA ARG A 398 -42.51 23.92 -8.66
C ARG A 398 -43.73 23.89 -7.75
N HIS A 399 -43.56 24.08 -6.45
CA HIS A 399 -44.65 24.13 -5.49
C HIS A 399 -45.60 25.31 -5.77
N SER A 400 -45.07 26.51 -5.98
CA SER A 400 -45.87 27.70 -6.33
C SER A 400 -46.70 27.49 -7.61
N ILE A 401 -46.09 26.97 -8.68
CA ILE A 401 -46.79 26.67 -9.94
C ILE A 401 -47.90 25.62 -9.72
N ASN A 402 -47.65 24.61 -8.89
CA ASN A 402 -48.66 23.60 -8.58
C ASN A 402 -49.82 24.19 -7.77
N GLU A 403 -49.57 25.08 -6.81
CA GLU A 403 -50.63 25.76 -6.06
C GLU A 403 -51.51 26.61 -6.97
N GLU A 404 -50.90 27.39 -7.87
CA GLU A 404 -51.63 28.18 -8.86
C GLU A 404 -52.42 27.28 -9.81
N ARG A 405 -51.83 26.17 -10.27
CA ARG A 405 -52.53 25.17 -11.09
C ARG A 405 -53.75 24.60 -10.36
N GLU A 406 -53.62 24.24 -9.08
CA GLU A 406 -54.74 23.71 -8.29
C GLU A 406 -55.79 24.78 -7.98
N PHE A 407 -55.39 26.05 -7.83
CA PHE A 407 -56.31 27.18 -7.72
C PHE A 407 -57.10 27.37 -9.03
N LEU A 408 -56.42 27.45 -10.17
CA LEU A 408 -57.04 27.58 -11.49
C LEU A 408 -57.95 26.38 -11.80
N ARG A 409 -57.57 25.16 -11.41
CA ARG A 409 -58.45 23.98 -11.51
C ARG A 409 -59.72 24.11 -10.68
N ARG A 410 -59.61 24.60 -9.44
CA ARG A 410 -60.77 24.86 -8.57
C ARG A 410 -61.66 25.93 -9.14
N GLU A 411 -61.10 27.05 -9.59
CA GLU A 411 -61.86 28.14 -10.21
C GLU A 411 -62.53 27.71 -11.50
N ASN A 412 -61.84 26.98 -12.37
CA ASN A 412 -62.41 26.41 -13.59
C ASN A 412 -63.56 25.44 -13.27
N LYS A 413 -63.43 24.63 -12.22
CA LYS A 413 -64.52 23.77 -11.74
C LYS A 413 -65.72 24.59 -11.28
N ILE A 414 -65.50 25.67 -10.52
CA ILE A 414 -66.55 26.60 -10.08
C ILE A 414 -67.21 27.29 -11.28
N LEU A 415 -66.44 27.77 -12.26
CA LEU A 415 -66.95 28.38 -13.49
C LEU A 415 -67.79 27.38 -14.29
N LYS A 416 -67.34 26.14 -14.43
CA LYS A 416 -68.11 25.06 -15.05
C LYS A 416 -69.42 24.80 -14.30
N MET A 417 -69.40 24.79 -12.96
CA MET A 417 -70.61 24.64 -12.15
C MET A 417 -71.55 25.84 -12.29
N LYS A 418 -71.03 27.08 -12.33
CA LYS A 418 -71.81 28.30 -12.55
C LYS A 418 -72.45 28.35 -13.94
N ILE A 419 -71.72 27.94 -14.96
CA ILE A 419 -72.24 27.78 -16.33
C ILE A 419 -73.33 26.70 -16.33
N HIS A 420 -73.10 25.55 -15.69
CA HIS A 420 -74.09 24.49 -15.58
C HIS A 420 -75.37 24.96 -14.84
N SER A 421 -75.24 25.71 -13.74
CA SER A 421 -76.39 26.29 -13.04
C SER A 421 -77.07 27.40 -13.83
N TYR A 422 -76.34 28.19 -14.61
CA TYR A 422 -76.92 29.20 -15.50
C TYR A 422 -77.71 28.55 -16.65
N CYS A 423 -77.21 27.46 -17.21
CA CYS A 423 -77.94 26.63 -18.17
C CYS A 423 -79.18 25.96 -17.54
N GLN A 424 -79.15 25.58 -16.26
CA GLN A 424 -80.33 25.07 -15.54
C GLN A 424 -81.35 26.17 -15.21
N CYS A 425 -80.90 27.41 -14.93
CA CYS A 425 -81.80 28.56 -14.77
C CYS A 425 -82.43 29.04 -16.10
N LEU A 426 -81.95 28.53 -17.24
CA LEU A 426 -82.51 28.80 -18.57
C LEU A 426 -83.56 27.78 -19.02
N GLU A 427 -84.03 26.90 -18.14
CA GLU A 427 -85.22 26.08 -18.36
C GLU A 427 -86.19 26.28 -17.18
N CYS A 428 -87.43 26.77 -17.37
CA CYS A 428 -88.54 26.08 -18.02
C CYS A 428 -89.76 27.02 -18.26
N PRO A 429 -90.73 26.73 -19.16
CA PRO A 429 -91.39 25.42 -19.24
C PRO A 429 -91.61 24.82 -20.65
N ILE A 430 -91.25 23.53 -20.74
CA ILE A 430 -91.99 22.36 -21.26
C ILE A 430 -92.96 22.60 -22.45
N GLU A 431 -92.70 21.89 -23.55
CA GLU A 431 -93.76 21.15 -24.23
C GLU A 431 -93.24 19.81 -24.78
N GLU A 432 -94.00 18.79 -24.46
CA GLU A 432 -93.83 17.39 -24.79
C GLU A 432 -94.09 17.14 -26.29
N THR A 433 -93.38 16.22 -26.93
CA THR A 433 -93.94 14.91 -27.30
C THR A 433 -93.08 14.14 -28.33
N ARG A 434 -92.93 12.85 -28.00
CA ARG A 434 -92.97 11.65 -28.87
C ARG A 434 -91.70 11.10 -29.54
N SER A 435 -91.34 9.94 -28.95
CA SER A 435 -91.01 8.66 -29.60
C SER A 435 -89.58 8.52 -30.16
N ASN A 436 -88.82 7.44 -30.03
CA ASN A 436 -89.08 6.07 -29.59
C ASN A 436 -87.75 5.42 -29.08
N LYS A 437 -87.93 4.41 -28.22
CA LYS A 437 -87.04 3.46 -27.51
C LYS A 437 -85.93 2.75 -28.37
N PRO A 438 -85.19 1.73 -27.85
CA PRO A 438 -84.31 1.64 -26.66
C PRO A 438 -82.97 0.92 -26.97
N ASN A 439 -81.96 0.98 -26.08
CA ASN A 439 -81.18 -0.20 -25.60
C ASN A 439 -79.97 0.21 -24.71
N THR A 440 -79.92 -0.44 -23.54
CA THR A 440 -78.81 -0.62 -22.59
C THR A 440 -77.61 -1.40 -23.20
N PRO A 441 -76.48 -1.68 -22.49
CA PRO A 441 -75.94 -1.16 -21.22
C PRO A 441 -74.48 -0.66 -21.34
N GLY A 442 -73.94 -0.15 -20.23
CA GLY A 442 -72.68 0.57 -20.15
C GLY A 442 -71.41 -0.14 -20.61
N LYS A 443 -70.49 0.68 -21.13
CA LYS A 443 -69.05 0.46 -21.15
C LYS A 443 -68.38 1.68 -20.53
N ASN A 444 -67.91 1.51 -19.29
CA ASN A 444 -66.89 2.36 -18.71
C ASN A 444 -65.61 2.18 -19.54
N ILE A 445 -65.23 3.22 -20.27
CA ILE A 445 -63.89 3.36 -20.83
C ILE A 445 -63.22 4.45 -20.00
N ASN A 446 -62.59 4.03 -18.91
CA ASN A 446 -61.52 4.79 -18.27
C ASN A 446 -60.22 4.42 -19.01
N VAL A 447 -59.76 5.32 -19.87
CA VAL A 447 -58.36 5.37 -20.29
C VAL A 447 -57.73 6.51 -19.52
N VAL A 448 -56.96 6.17 -18.49
CA VAL A 448 -55.87 7.00 -18.01
C VAL A 448 -54.66 6.08 -17.86
N ASP A 449 -53.77 6.21 -18.83
CA ASP A 449 -52.41 5.73 -18.75
C ASP A 449 -51.69 6.39 -17.56
N GLY A 450 -51.10 5.57 -16.72
CA GLY A 450 -50.34 5.99 -15.54
C GLY A 450 -49.61 4.81 -14.93
N TYR A 451 -48.47 4.47 -15.53
CA TYR A 451 -47.53 3.44 -15.09
C TYR A 451 -47.20 3.52 -13.60
N GLN A 452 -47.46 2.43 -12.86
CA GLN A 452 -46.75 2.08 -11.63
C GLN A 452 -45.98 0.79 -11.89
N PHE A 453 -44.66 0.91 -12.12
CA PHE A 453 -43.74 -0.21 -12.04
C PHE A 453 -43.44 -0.49 -10.56
N GLN A 454 -44.12 -1.49 -9.98
CA GLN A 454 -43.58 -2.23 -8.84
C GLN A 454 -42.98 -3.53 -9.39
N ARG A 455 -41.65 -3.61 -9.41
CA ARG A 455 -40.94 -4.89 -9.55
C ARG A 455 -40.91 -5.55 -8.17
N SER A 456 -41.81 -6.49 -7.93
CA SER A 456 -41.63 -7.55 -6.94
C SER A 456 -40.99 -8.76 -7.61
N HIS A 457 -39.99 -9.29 -6.92
CA HIS A 457 -39.33 -10.57 -7.18
C HIS A 457 -40.32 -11.74 -7.32
N ASN A 458 -39.99 -12.69 -8.21
CA ASN A 458 -39.96 -14.12 -7.84
C ASN A 458 -39.16 -14.99 -8.85
N LYS A 459 -38.14 -15.64 -8.29
CA LYS A 459 -37.67 -17.03 -8.46
C LYS A 459 -37.63 -17.67 -9.86
N HIS A 460 -36.42 -17.97 -10.35
CA HIS A 460 -35.82 -19.32 -10.31
C HIS A 460 -34.30 -19.25 -10.38
#